data_AF-A0A3R6QIL0-F1
#
_entry.id   AF-A0A3R6QIL0-F1
#
_cell.length_a   1.000
_cell.length_b   1.000
_cell.length_c   1.000
_cell.angle_alpha   90.00
_cell.angle_beta   90.00
_cell.angle_gamma   90.00
#
_symmetry.space_group_name_H-M   'P 1'
#
loop_
_entity.id
_entity.type
_entity.pdbx_description
1 polymer ?
#
loop_
_entity_poly.entity_id
_entity_poly.type
_entity_poly.pdbx_seq_one_letter_code
_entity_poly.pdbx_strand_id
1 'polypeptide(L)'
;MFILLTVIAIVSVIYCVDIPIINENFQFMVNNHDSMLYGVVLSIIAAYIFYILQVAIPEKIRAKQNRDLIYPKLQTIERKMESIIKIIYPSFSIENTIEKESILKQLNDVNLFTDGTQDFYNRKEVTKMEALYKNCDFIHNKILEVLIYRTVDKNIRSIIGKLDESNLKSIIFEMYKEQPGILETITPKGAKASIGLCIVNTGEYYERICYAFMEYIDLYKKLVKITKDF
;
A
#
# COMPACT_ATOMS: atom_id res chain seq x y z
N MET A 1 0.73 5.08 24.19
CA MET A 1 -0.45 5.68 24.85
C MET A 1 -1.30 4.62 25.55
N PHE A 2 -1.78 3.58 24.86
CA PHE A 2 -2.57 2.49 25.48
C PHE A 2 -1.86 1.82 26.67
N ILE A 3 -0.60 1.38 26.49
CA ILE A 3 0.20 0.71 27.54
C ILE A 3 0.37 1.59 28.79
N LEU A 4 0.65 2.88 28.60
CA LEU A 4 0.82 3.83 29.72
C LEU A 4 -0.48 3.95 30.53
N LEU A 5 -1.62 4.11 29.84
CA LEU A 5 -2.95 4.16 30.45
C LEU A 5 -3.28 2.85 31.17
N THR A 6 -2.95 1.70 30.58
CA THR A 6 -3.16 0.39 31.19
C THR A 6 -2.32 0.22 32.47
N VAL A 7 -1.05 0.64 32.47
CA VAL A 7 -0.17 0.58 33.64
C VAL A 7 -0.69 1.49 34.76
N ILE A 8 -1.07 2.73 34.43
CA ILE A 8 -1.64 3.69 35.39
C ILE A 8 -2.94 3.12 36.00
N ALA A 9 -3.80 2.50 35.19
CA ALA A 9 -5.03 1.87 35.66
C ALA A 9 -4.77 0.67 36.57
N ILE A 10 -3.78 -0.19 36.26
CA ILE A 10 -3.41 -1.33 37.10
C ILE A 10 -2.90 -0.85 38.47
N VAL A 11 -2.00 0.14 38.48
CA VAL A 11 -1.48 0.73 39.74
C VAL A 11 -2.61 1.37 40.55
N SER A 12 -3.57 2.01 39.87
CA SER A 12 -4.76 2.60 40.48
C SER A 12 -5.68 1.54 41.11
N VAL A 13 -5.90 0.41 40.44
CA VAL A 13 -6.68 -0.72 40.98
C VAL A 13 -5.97 -1.34 42.18
N ILE A 14 -4.65 -1.52 42.12
CA ILE A 14 -3.85 -2.03 43.25
C ILE A 14 -3.99 -1.13 44.48
N TYR A 15 -3.97 0.19 44.30
CA TYR A 15 -4.19 1.17 45.36
C TYR A 15 -5.60 1.07 45.98
N CYS A 16 -6.63 0.80 45.19
CA CYS A 16 -8.02 0.71 45.66
C CYS A 16 -8.43 -0.64 46.27
N VAL A 17 -7.64 -1.71 46.10
CA VAL A 17 -8.02 -3.09 46.47
C VAL A 17 -7.50 -3.52 47.85
N ASP A 18 -6.91 -2.61 48.64
CA ASP A 18 -6.42 -2.91 50.00
C ASP A 18 -5.53 -4.15 50.07
N ILE A 19 -4.55 -4.24 49.16
CA ILE A 19 -3.57 -5.32 49.22
C ILE A 19 -2.80 -5.21 50.54
N PRO A 20 -2.76 -6.28 51.37
CA PRO A 20 -2.04 -6.23 52.64
C PRO A 20 -0.56 -5.93 52.38
N ILE A 21 -0.02 -4.97 53.13
CA ILE A 21 1.35 -4.47 52.95
C ILE A 21 2.34 -5.61 53.21
N ILE A 22 2.99 -6.12 52.16
CA ILE A 22 4.03 -7.15 52.29
C ILE A 22 5.40 -6.51 52.62
N ASN A 23 5.57 -5.20 52.43
CA ASN A 23 6.86 -4.52 52.63
C ASN A 23 6.69 -3.06 53.08
N GLU A 24 7.43 -2.62 54.10
CA GLU A 24 7.28 -1.31 54.78
C GLU A 24 7.51 -0.10 53.85
N ASN A 25 8.24 -0.27 52.74
CA ASN A 25 8.50 0.77 51.76
C ASN A 25 7.28 1.19 50.90
N PHE A 26 6.12 0.54 51.08
CA PHE A 26 4.88 0.81 50.32
C PHE A 26 3.74 1.43 51.17
N GLN A 27 4.05 2.07 52.30
CA GLN A 27 3.03 2.73 53.15
C GLN A 27 2.19 3.79 52.41
N PHE A 28 2.69 4.38 51.32
CA PHE A 28 1.93 5.33 50.50
C PHE A 28 0.81 4.68 49.69
N MET A 29 0.74 3.34 49.60
CA MET A 29 -0.34 2.59 48.96
C MET A 29 -1.47 2.19 49.92
N VAL A 30 -1.42 2.62 51.18
CA VAL A 30 -2.49 2.36 52.15
C VAL A 30 -3.72 3.19 51.79
N ASN A 31 -4.83 2.48 51.58
CA ASN A 31 -6.10 3.03 51.15
C ASN A 31 -6.73 3.87 52.27
N ASN A 32 -6.72 5.19 52.11
CA ASN A 32 -7.49 6.07 52.97
C ASN A 32 -8.72 6.56 52.19
N HIS A 33 -9.87 5.96 52.46
CA HIS A 33 -11.13 6.21 51.76
C HIS A 33 -11.63 7.66 51.86
N ASP A 34 -11.21 8.41 52.89
CA ASP A 34 -11.53 9.83 53.07
C ASP A 34 -10.50 10.78 52.43
N SER A 35 -9.46 10.24 51.78
CA SER A 35 -8.44 11.04 51.14
C SER A 35 -8.88 11.53 49.75
N MET A 36 -8.51 12.77 49.41
CA MET A 36 -8.69 13.33 48.06
C MET A 36 -8.04 12.46 46.97
N LEU A 37 -6.95 11.74 47.32
CA LEU A 37 -6.24 10.82 46.43
C LEU A 37 -7.12 9.63 46.03
N TYR A 38 -7.96 9.10 46.92
CA TYR A 38 -8.90 8.02 46.60
C TYR A 38 -9.87 8.43 45.47
N GLY A 39 -10.42 9.65 45.53
CA GLY A 39 -11.28 10.21 44.48
C GLY A 39 -10.59 10.43 43.14
N VAL A 40 -9.32 10.87 43.16
CA VAL A 40 -8.49 11.00 41.94
C VAL A 40 -8.24 9.63 41.32
N VAL A 41 -7.89 8.63 42.12
CA VAL A 41 -7.64 7.26 41.64
C VAL A 41 -8.90 6.63 41.06
N LEU A 42 -10.07 6.79 41.70
CA LEU A 42 -11.35 6.34 41.14
C LEU A 42 -11.68 7.03 39.81
N SER A 43 -11.39 8.33 39.70
CA SER A 43 -11.61 9.11 38.48
C SER A 43 -10.72 8.61 37.33
N ILE A 44 -9.47 8.23 37.61
CA ILE A 44 -8.55 7.63 36.64
C ILE A 44 -9.08 6.27 36.16
N ILE A 45 -9.56 5.41 37.07
CA ILE A 45 -10.16 4.12 36.73
C ILE A 45 -11.41 4.32 35.87
N ALA A 46 -12.30 5.23 36.25
CA ALA A 46 -13.50 5.56 35.49
C ALA A 46 -13.16 6.09 34.09
N ALA A 47 -12.21 7.03 33.98
CA ALA A 47 -11.74 7.55 32.70
C ALA A 47 -11.16 6.46 31.79
N TYR A 48 -10.42 5.50 32.36
CA TYR A 48 -9.89 4.36 31.63
C TYR A 48 -11.00 3.44 31.10
N ILE A 49 -12.02 3.15 31.91
CA ILE A 49 -13.19 2.37 31.49
C ILE A 49 -13.93 3.08 30.35
N PHE A 50 -14.18 4.39 30.49
CA PHE A 50 -14.78 5.20 29.43
C PHE A 50 -13.97 5.17 28.14
N TYR A 51 -12.64 5.29 28.23
CA TYR A 51 -11.75 5.17 27.08
C TYR A 51 -11.87 3.79 26.40
N ILE A 52 -11.91 2.70 27.16
CA ILE A 52 -12.08 1.36 26.59
C ILE A 52 -13.42 1.26 25.84
N LEU A 53 -14.52 1.69 26.48
CA LEU A 53 -15.86 1.55 25.92
C LEU A 53 -16.11 2.46 24.72
N GLN A 54 -15.64 3.70 24.76
CA GLN A 54 -15.92 4.71 23.74
C GLN A 54 -14.90 4.73 22.60
N VAL A 55 -13.64 4.34 22.86
CA VAL A 55 -12.55 4.44 21.87
C VAL A 55 -12.07 3.05 21.48
N ALA A 56 -11.54 2.27 22.44
CA ALA A 56 -10.82 1.04 22.10
C ALA A 56 -11.72 -0.04 21.48
N ILE A 57 -12.92 -0.28 22.04
CA ILE A 57 -13.86 -1.26 21.51
C ILE A 57 -14.41 -0.82 20.13
N PRO A 58 -14.93 0.41 19.95
CA PRO A 58 -15.40 0.87 18.65
C PRO A 58 -14.32 0.88 17.58
N GLU A 59 -13.08 1.26 17.92
CA GLU A 59 -11.95 1.20 16.98
C GLU A 59 -11.65 -0.24 16.55
N LYS A 60 -11.67 -1.22 17.47
CA LYS A 60 -11.50 -2.63 17.10
C LYS A 60 -12.63 -3.15 16.21
N ILE A 61 -13.87 -2.79 16.50
CA ILE A 61 -15.03 -3.17 15.67
C ILE A 61 -14.88 -2.57 14.27
N ARG A 62 -14.56 -1.28 14.17
CA ARG A 62 -14.33 -0.59 12.89
C ARG A 62 -13.13 -1.17 12.14
N ALA A 63 -12.05 -1.53 12.83
CA ALA A 63 -10.90 -2.17 12.21
C ALA A 63 -11.28 -3.52 11.59
N LYS A 64 -12.09 -4.32 12.29
CA LYS A 64 -12.62 -5.59 11.76
C LYS A 64 -13.52 -5.36 10.54
N GLN A 65 -14.48 -4.43 10.62
CA GLN A 65 -15.37 -4.11 9.49
C GLN A 65 -14.59 -3.59 8.27
N ASN A 66 -13.60 -2.72 8.50
CA ASN A 66 -12.75 -2.19 7.44
C ASN A 66 -11.86 -3.27 6.82
N ARG A 67 -11.44 -4.28 7.60
CA ARG A 67 -10.65 -5.41 7.10
C ARG A 67 -11.36 -6.14 5.96
N ASP A 68 -12.65 -6.41 6.12
CA ASP A 68 -13.48 -7.10 5.12
C ASP A 68 -13.66 -6.27 3.84
N LEU A 69 -13.50 -4.94 3.92
CA LEU A 69 -13.57 -4.02 2.78
C LEU A 69 -12.21 -3.78 2.12
N ILE A 70 -11.13 -3.76 2.91
CA ILE A 70 -9.77 -3.54 2.44
C ILE A 70 -9.25 -4.77 1.69
N TYR A 71 -9.51 -5.95 2.24
CA TYR A 71 -8.90 -7.19 1.75
C TYR A 71 -9.26 -7.53 0.28
N PRO A 72 -10.53 -7.45 -0.16
CA PRO A 72 -10.87 -7.64 -1.57
C PRO A 72 -10.17 -6.64 -2.49
N LYS A 73 -9.93 -5.40 -2.02
CA LYS A 73 -9.19 -4.38 -2.77
C LYS A 73 -7.72 -4.75 -2.90
N LEU A 74 -7.10 -5.27 -1.84
CA LEU A 74 -5.72 -5.77 -1.87
C LEU A 74 -5.57 -6.95 -2.84
N GLN A 75 -6.50 -7.91 -2.85
CA GLN A 75 -6.50 -9.00 -3.83
C GLN A 75 -6.62 -8.49 -5.27
N THR A 76 -7.42 -7.44 -5.47
CA THR A 76 -7.57 -6.81 -6.80
C THR A 76 -6.27 -6.12 -7.22
N ILE A 77 -5.59 -5.44 -6.30
CA ILE A 77 -4.26 -4.87 -6.52
C ILE A 77 -3.27 -5.98 -6.87
N GLU A 78 -3.22 -7.06 -6.08
CA GLU A 78 -2.35 -8.22 -6.31
C GLU A 78 -2.51 -8.78 -7.73
N ARG A 79 -3.75 -9.06 -8.17
CA ARG A 79 -4.03 -9.55 -9.53
C ARG A 79 -3.54 -8.59 -10.62
N LYS A 80 -3.66 -7.28 -10.39
CA LYS A 80 -3.18 -6.26 -11.32
C LYS A 80 -1.67 -6.14 -11.33
N MET A 81 -1.03 -6.34 -10.18
CA MET A 81 0.42 -6.45 -10.11
C MET A 81 0.92 -7.68 -10.87
N GLU A 82 0.26 -8.82 -10.71
CA GLU A 82 0.57 -10.05 -11.45
C GLU A 82 0.43 -9.86 -12.96
N SER A 83 -0.60 -9.14 -13.42
CA SER A 83 -0.76 -8.79 -14.84
C SER A 83 0.40 -7.95 -15.37
N ILE A 84 0.85 -6.94 -14.64
CA ILE A 84 2.05 -6.15 -15.00
C ILE A 84 3.29 -7.06 -15.07
N ILE A 85 3.47 -7.93 -14.09
CA ILE A 85 4.58 -8.88 -14.05
C ILE A 85 4.55 -9.81 -15.27
N LYS A 86 3.39 -10.35 -15.64
CA LYS A 86 3.25 -11.22 -16.81
C LYS A 86 3.47 -10.50 -18.13
N ILE A 87 3.18 -9.20 -18.22
CA ILE A 87 3.47 -8.42 -19.43
C ILE A 87 4.99 -8.20 -19.58
N ILE A 88 5.68 -7.88 -18.48
CA ILE A 88 7.13 -7.59 -18.47
C ILE A 88 7.96 -8.88 -18.54
N TYR A 89 7.54 -9.91 -17.81
CA TYR A 89 8.26 -11.18 -17.67
C TYR A 89 7.27 -12.36 -17.62
N PRO A 90 6.75 -12.82 -18.78
CA PRO A 90 5.71 -13.86 -18.85
C PRO A 90 6.05 -15.17 -18.14
N SER A 91 7.33 -15.52 -18.09
CA SER A 91 7.84 -16.73 -17.44
C SER A 91 8.01 -16.59 -15.91
N PHE A 92 7.50 -15.52 -15.31
CA PHE A 92 7.59 -15.31 -13.87
C PHE A 92 6.92 -16.44 -13.08
N SER A 93 7.64 -16.93 -12.07
CA SER A 93 7.09 -17.72 -10.97
C SER A 93 7.59 -17.14 -9.65
N ILE A 94 6.75 -17.18 -8.62
CA ILE A 94 7.06 -16.62 -7.28
C ILE A 94 8.32 -17.28 -6.68
N GLU A 95 8.55 -18.55 -7.00
CA GLU A 95 9.63 -19.38 -6.49
C GLU A 95 10.96 -19.16 -7.24
N ASN A 96 10.93 -18.56 -8.43
CA ASN A 96 12.11 -18.41 -9.26
C ASN A 96 12.94 -17.19 -8.81
N THR A 97 14.26 -17.39 -8.77
CA THR A 97 15.22 -16.28 -8.76
C THR A 97 15.21 -15.62 -10.13
N ILE A 98 15.13 -14.29 -10.14
CA ILE A 98 15.02 -13.53 -11.39
C ILE A 98 16.33 -12.80 -11.60
N GLU A 99 16.95 -13.10 -12.74
CA GLU A 99 18.18 -12.45 -13.18
C GLU A 99 17.84 -11.25 -14.07
N LYS A 100 18.57 -10.16 -13.87
CA LYS A 100 18.36 -8.90 -14.60
C LYS A 100 18.55 -9.10 -16.10
N GLU A 101 19.57 -9.86 -16.52
CA GLU A 101 19.84 -10.15 -17.93
C GLU A 101 18.65 -10.87 -18.60
N SER A 102 17.97 -11.76 -17.87
CA SER A 102 16.80 -12.48 -18.39
C SER A 102 15.63 -11.52 -18.66
N ILE A 103 15.35 -10.58 -17.75
CA ILE A 103 14.30 -9.58 -17.94
C ILE A 103 14.62 -8.68 -19.14
N LEU A 104 15.86 -8.20 -19.22
CA LEU A 104 16.30 -7.31 -20.30
C LEU A 104 16.18 -7.99 -21.66
N LYS A 105 16.57 -9.27 -21.75
CA LYS A 105 16.42 -10.07 -22.97
C LYS A 105 14.96 -10.16 -23.40
N GLN A 106 14.05 -10.47 -22.47
CA GLN A 106 12.62 -10.56 -22.79
C GLN A 106 12.03 -9.22 -23.23
N LEU A 107 12.42 -8.11 -22.60
CA LEU A 107 11.98 -6.78 -23.01
C LEU A 107 12.49 -6.42 -24.41
N ASN A 108 13.73 -6.80 -24.76
CA ASN A 108 14.28 -6.59 -26.09
C ASN A 108 13.59 -7.44 -27.17
N ASP A 109 13.10 -8.63 -26.83
CA ASP A 109 12.41 -9.55 -27.74
C ASP A 109 10.93 -9.16 -27.97
N VAL A 110 10.41 -8.15 -27.26
CA VAL A 110 9.01 -7.73 -27.27
C VAL A 110 8.88 -6.27 -27.69
N ASN A 111 7.90 -5.96 -28.56
CA ASN A 111 7.54 -4.58 -28.86
C ASN A 111 6.35 -4.14 -28.01
N LEU A 112 6.61 -3.38 -26.94
CA LEU A 112 5.57 -2.94 -26.01
C LEU A 112 4.48 -2.06 -26.68
N PHE A 113 4.81 -1.35 -27.76
CA PHE A 113 3.91 -0.39 -28.39
C PHE A 113 3.04 -1.00 -29.48
N THR A 114 3.44 -2.12 -30.08
CA THR A 114 2.69 -2.77 -31.16
C THR A 114 2.10 -4.10 -30.77
N ASP A 115 2.76 -4.85 -29.88
CA ASP A 115 2.29 -6.17 -29.51
C ASP A 115 1.01 -6.06 -28.68
N GLY A 116 0.01 -6.85 -29.07
CA GLY A 116 -1.22 -7.04 -28.32
C GLY A 116 -1.01 -7.82 -27.03
N THR A 117 -1.97 -7.68 -26.12
CA THR A 117 -2.02 -8.40 -24.83
C THR A 117 -3.07 -9.49 -24.79
N GLN A 118 -3.87 -9.63 -25.85
CA GLN A 118 -5.14 -10.38 -25.86
C GLN A 118 -6.20 -9.83 -24.88
N ASP A 119 -5.92 -8.72 -24.20
CA ASP A 119 -6.89 -7.98 -23.40
C ASP A 119 -7.62 -6.97 -24.28
N PHE A 120 -8.94 -6.93 -24.16
CA PHE A 120 -9.80 -6.03 -24.94
C PHE A 120 -10.43 -4.96 -24.06
N TYR A 121 -10.26 -3.70 -24.45
CA TYR A 121 -10.95 -2.56 -23.85
C TYR A 121 -11.77 -1.86 -24.94
N ASN A 122 -13.07 -1.63 -24.68
CA ASN A 122 -13.98 -1.02 -25.65
C ASN A 122 -13.93 -1.70 -27.04
N ARG A 123 -13.83 -3.05 -27.06
CA ARG A 123 -13.73 -3.89 -28.26
C ARG A 123 -12.45 -3.69 -29.10
N LYS A 124 -11.45 -2.99 -28.56
CA LYS A 124 -10.11 -2.88 -29.15
C LYS A 124 -9.12 -3.66 -28.29
N GLU A 125 -8.31 -4.49 -28.92
CA GLU A 125 -7.16 -5.10 -28.25
C GLU A 125 -6.17 -3.99 -27.87
N VAL A 126 -5.75 -3.97 -26.61
CA VAL A 126 -4.79 -2.99 -26.13
C VAL A 126 -3.37 -3.50 -26.29
N THR A 127 -2.47 -2.55 -26.57
CA THR A 127 -1.04 -2.83 -26.63
C THR A 127 -0.51 -3.16 -25.24
N LYS A 128 0.64 -3.84 -25.15
CA LYS A 128 1.32 -4.11 -23.88
C LYS A 128 1.56 -2.82 -23.08
N MET A 129 1.95 -1.74 -23.76
CA MET A 129 2.15 -0.43 -23.14
C MET A 129 0.85 0.18 -22.60
N GLU A 130 -0.26 0.10 -23.36
CA GLU A 130 -1.58 0.56 -22.91
C GLU A 130 -2.08 -0.26 -21.70
N ALA A 131 -1.86 -1.58 -21.70
CA ALA A 131 -2.22 -2.44 -20.58
C ALA A 131 -1.40 -2.14 -19.32
N LEU A 132 -0.08 -1.95 -19.46
CA LEU A 132 0.80 -1.54 -18.36
C LEU A 132 0.33 -0.23 -17.72
N TYR A 133 0.10 0.79 -18.54
CA TYR A 133 -0.39 2.10 -18.08
C TYR A 133 -1.71 1.97 -17.31
N LYS A 134 -2.70 1.29 -17.91
CA LYS A 134 -4.03 1.10 -17.29
C LYS A 134 -3.96 0.33 -15.99
N ASN A 135 -3.13 -0.71 -15.92
CA ASN A 135 -2.98 -1.49 -14.70
C ASN A 135 -2.29 -0.66 -13.60
N CYS A 136 -1.27 0.14 -13.92
CA CYS A 136 -0.64 1.06 -12.99
C CYS A 136 -1.61 2.13 -12.46
N ASP A 137 -2.41 2.73 -13.34
CA ASP A 137 -3.43 3.72 -12.96
C ASP A 137 -4.53 3.10 -12.09
N PHE A 138 -4.98 1.90 -12.44
CA PHE A 138 -5.95 1.16 -11.64
C PHE A 138 -5.42 0.84 -10.24
N ILE A 139 -4.16 0.40 -10.14
CA ILE A 139 -3.51 0.13 -8.86
C ILE A 139 -3.45 1.40 -8.02
N HIS A 140 -3.03 2.53 -8.60
CA HIS A 140 -2.99 3.82 -7.90
C HIS A 140 -4.35 4.19 -7.31
N ASN A 141 -5.41 4.15 -8.13
CA ASN A 141 -6.76 4.46 -7.69
C ASN A 141 -7.24 3.52 -6.56
N LYS A 142 -6.91 2.22 -6.63
CA LYS A 142 -7.23 1.26 -5.58
C LYS A 142 -6.42 1.46 -4.30
N ILE A 143 -5.17 1.90 -4.40
CA ILE A 143 -4.37 2.24 -3.22
C ILE A 143 -4.99 3.44 -2.50
N LEU A 144 -5.39 4.48 -3.23
CA LEU A 144 -6.08 5.63 -2.63
C LEU A 144 -7.36 5.19 -1.91
N GLU A 145 -8.16 4.32 -2.52
CA GLU A 145 -9.34 3.74 -1.88
C GLU A 145 -9.03 2.98 -0.58
N VAL A 146 -7.90 2.28 -0.50
CA VAL A 146 -7.47 1.58 0.73
C VAL A 146 -6.97 2.57 1.78
N LEU A 147 -6.24 3.60 1.39
CA LEU A 147 -5.66 4.59 2.31
C LEU A 147 -6.71 5.47 3.00
N ILE A 148 -7.92 5.60 2.44
CA ILE A 148 -9.05 6.29 3.08
C ILE A 148 -9.42 5.65 4.43
N TYR A 149 -9.21 4.34 4.59
CA TYR A 149 -9.54 3.65 5.84
C TYR A 149 -8.50 3.98 6.93
N ARG A 150 -8.92 4.74 7.96
CA ARG A 150 -8.06 5.14 9.09
C ARG A 150 -7.41 3.96 9.82
N THR A 151 -8.09 2.82 9.87
CA THR A 151 -7.69 1.62 10.62
C THR A 151 -6.89 0.60 9.79
N VAL A 152 -6.34 0.99 8.63
CA VAL A 152 -5.45 0.10 7.87
C VAL A 152 -4.23 -0.25 8.70
N ASP A 153 -3.86 -1.53 8.70
CA ASP A 153 -2.66 -2.02 9.36
C ASP A 153 -1.42 -1.25 8.87
N LYS A 154 -0.51 -0.90 9.79
CA LYS A 154 0.71 -0.14 9.47
C LYS A 154 1.57 -0.86 8.42
N ASN A 155 1.64 -2.18 8.45
CA ASN A 155 2.38 -2.99 7.48
C ASN A 155 1.75 -2.90 6.09
N ILE A 156 0.42 -3.04 6.02
CA ILE A 156 -0.33 -2.88 4.76
C ILE A 156 -0.12 -1.47 4.20
N ARG A 157 -0.30 -0.44 5.03
CA ARG A 157 -0.09 0.96 4.66
C ARG A 157 1.32 1.21 4.13
N SER A 158 2.34 0.62 4.76
CA SER A 158 3.72 0.75 4.30
C SER A 158 3.96 0.10 2.93
N ILE A 159 3.36 -1.06 2.66
CA ILE A 159 3.58 -1.78 1.40
C ILE A 159 2.84 -1.06 0.26
N ILE A 160 1.57 -0.72 0.45
CA ILE A 160 0.80 -0.01 -0.59
C ILE A 160 1.33 1.41 -0.82
N GLY A 161 1.85 2.08 0.21
CA GLY A 161 2.52 3.39 0.05
C GLY A 161 3.76 3.28 -0.84
N LYS A 162 4.65 2.33 -0.55
CA LYS A 162 5.84 2.07 -1.39
C LYS A 162 5.47 1.63 -2.81
N LEU A 163 4.38 0.89 -2.96
CA LEU A 163 3.88 0.50 -4.27
C LEU A 163 3.42 1.71 -5.09
N ASP A 164 2.73 2.67 -4.47
CA ASP A 164 2.27 3.87 -5.15
C ASP A 164 3.41 4.82 -5.56
N GLU A 165 4.45 4.86 -4.73
CA GLU A 165 5.70 5.60 -4.95
C GLU A 165 6.69 4.84 -5.85
N SER A 166 6.34 3.66 -6.35
CA SER A 166 7.28 2.83 -7.10
C SER A 166 7.75 3.51 -8.40
N ASN A 167 9.06 3.45 -8.63
CA ASN A 167 9.68 3.99 -9.85
C ASN A 167 9.13 3.33 -11.13
N LEU A 168 8.66 2.08 -11.04
CA LEU A 168 8.11 1.37 -12.20
C LEU A 168 6.90 2.10 -12.77
N LYS A 169 6.01 2.61 -11.90
CA LYS A 169 4.84 3.38 -12.31
C LYS A 169 5.24 4.65 -13.05
N SER A 170 6.18 5.43 -12.51
CA SER A 170 6.62 6.66 -13.15
C SER A 170 7.28 6.42 -14.51
N ILE A 171 8.12 5.37 -14.61
CA ILE A 171 8.76 5.00 -15.87
C ILE A 171 7.72 4.58 -16.93
N ILE A 172 6.74 3.77 -16.54
CA ILE A 172 5.64 3.36 -17.44
C ILE A 172 4.83 4.59 -17.90
N PHE A 173 4.54 5.53 -17.01
CA PHE A 173 3.77 6.73 -17.37
C PHE A 173 4.55 7.65 -18.31
N GLU A 174 5.86 7.82 -18.09
CA GLU A 174 6.76 8.58 -18.96
C GLU A 174 6.81 7.94 -20.35
N MET A 175 7.08 6.63 -20.40
CA MET A 175 7.13 5.87 -21.65
C MET A 175 5.79 5.85 -22.41
N TYR A 176 4.66 5.88 -21.69
CA TYR A 176 3.32 5.98 -22.28
C TYR A 176 3.07 7.35 -22.91
N LYS A 177 3.56 8.44 -22.29
CA LYS A 177 3.42 9.81 -22.81
C LYS A 177 4.26 10.03 -24.06
N GLU A 178 5.47 9.48 -24.06
CA GLU A 178 6.40 9.55 -25.18
C GLU A 178 6.09 8.53 -26.29
N GLN A 179 4.86 7.99 -26.36
CA GLN A 179 4.53 6.94 -27.32
C GLN A 179 4.91 7.31 -28.77
N PRO A 180 5.48 6.34 -29.52
CA PRO A 180 5.87 6.58 -30.89
C PRO A 180 4.64 6.93 -31.73
N GLY A 181 4.74 8.01 -32.50
CA GLY A 181 3.61 8.56 -33.23
C GLY A 181 3.93 9.85 -33.96
N ILE A 182 2.93 10.33 -34.71
CA ILE A 182 3.00 11.61 -35.41
C ILE A 182 2.58 12.71 -34.44
N LEU A 183 3.47 13.67 -34.21
CA LEU A 183 3.17 14.89 -33.47
C LEU A 183 2.54 15.88 -34.44
N GLU A 184 1.22 16.03 -34.34
CA GLU A 184 0.51 17.13 -35.01
C GLU A 184 0.74 18.42 -34.21
N THR A 185 1.48 19.36 -34.79
CA THR A 185 1.58 20.70 -34.19
C THR A 185 0.30 21.48 -34.46
N ILE A 186 -0.41 21.88 -33.40
CA ILE A 186 -1.52 22.82 -33.50
C ILE A 186 -0.94 24.15 -33.97
N THR A 187 -1.07 24.42 -35.27
CA THR A 187 -0.53 25.63 -35.90
C THR A 187 -1.62 26.70 -36.02
N PRO A 188 -1.30 27.98 -35.79
CA PRO A 188 -2.24 29.07 -36.01
C PRO A 188 -2.74 29.12 -37.46
N LYS A 189 -3.94 29.65 -37.68
CA LYS A 189 -4.54 29.81 -39.01
C LYS A 189 -3.55 30.51 -39.97
N GLY A 190 -3.12 29.80 -41.01
CA GLY A 190 -2.21 30.31 -42.05
C GLY A 190 -0.74 29.88 -41.91
N ALA A 191 -0.34 29.23 -40.82
CA ALA A 191 0.98 28.64 -40.68
C ALA A 191 1.04 27.23 -41.29
N LYS A 192 2.19 26.85 -41.87
CA LYS A 192 2.42 25.49 -42.34
C LYS A 192 2.51 24.56 -41.12
N ALA A 193 1.64 23.55 -41.06
CA ALA A 193 1.77 22.47 -40.09
C ALA A 193 3.14 21.78 -40.27
N SER A 194 3.88 21.62 -39.17
CA SER A 194 5.08 20.78 -39.15
C SER A 194 4.71 19.42 -38.57
N ILE A 195 5.10 18.37 -39.29
CA ILE A 195 4.93 16.99 -38.85
C ILE A 195 6.20 16.61 -38.10
N GLY A 196 6.06 16.29 -36.82
CA GLY A 196 7.13 15.68 -36.02
C GLY A 196 6.94 14.17 -35.91
N LEU A 197 8.04 13.43 -35.83
CA LEU A 197 8.04 12.01 -35.46
C LEU A 197 8.58 11.88 -34.04
N CYS A 198 7.82 11.25 -33.15
CA CYS A 198 8.34 10.84 -31.85
C CYS A 198 8.99 9.45 -31.98
N ILE A 199 10.25 9.34 -31.60
CA ILE A 199 11.02 8.09 -31.55
C ILE A 199 11.44 7.86 -30.11
N VAL A 200 11.05 6.72 -29.55
CA VAL A 200 11.39 6.35 -28.17
C VAL A 200 12.72 5.62 -28.15
N ASN A 201 13.64 6.04 -27.27
CA ASN A 201 14.83 5.27 -26.95
C ASN A 201 14.47 4.09 -26.03
N THR A 202 13.98 3.00 -26.61
CA THR A 202 13.49 1.83 -25.85
C THR A 202 14.57 1.19 -24.97
N GLY A 203 15.84 1.20 -25.40
CA GLY A 203 16.94 0.60 -24.63
C GLY A 203 17.12 1.25 -23.26
N GLU A 204 17.10 2.57 -23.18
CA GLU A 204 17.22 3.31 -21.92
C GLU A 204 16.02 3.04 -20.99
N TYR A 205 14.80 3.04 -21.55
CA TYR A 205 13.60 2.71 -20.80
C TYR A 205 13.63 1.27 -20.26
N TYR A 206 14.09 0.30 -21.07
CA TYR A 206 14.16 -1.10 -20.66
C TYR A 206 15.14 -1.32 -19.51
N GLU A 207 16.30 -0.65 -19.51
CA GLU A 207 17.22 -0.70 -18.37
C GLU A 207 16.58 -0.14 -17.09
N ARG A 208 15.93 1.03 -17.19
CA ARG A 208 15.21 1.66 -16.07
C ARG A 208 14.09 0.74 -15.54
N ILE A 209 13.31 0.13 -16.44
CA ILE A 209 12.27 -0.84 -16.10
C ILE A 209 12.88 -2.04 -15.36
N CYS A 210 13.96 -2.64 -15.86
CA CYS A 210 14.61 -3.78 -15.21
C CYS A 210 14.99 -3.49 -13.75
N TYR A 211 15.57 -2.31 -13.48
CA TYR A 211 15.92 -1.93 -12.10
C TYR A 211 14.68 -1.76 -11.21
N ALA A 212 13.68 -1.02 -11.68
CA ALA A 212 12.46 -0.76 -10.90
C ALA A 212 11.59 -2.02 -10.72
N PHE A 213 11.66 -2.97 -11.66
CA PHE A 213 10.87 -4.19 -11.64
C PHE A 213 11.28 -5.14 -10.51
N MET A 214 12.55 -5.17 -10.13
CA MET A 214 13.02 -6.00 -9.02
C MET A 214 12.41 -5.56 -7.68
N GLU A 215 12.36 -4.25 -7.42
CA GLU A 215 11.69 -3.69 -6.24
C GLU A 215 10.18 -4.00 -6.28
N TYR A 216 9.57 -3.87 -7.46
CA TYR A 216 8.16 -4.16 -7.65
C TYR A 216 7.80 -5.63 -7.35
N ILE A 217 8.66 -6.58 -7.74
CA ILE A 217 8.50 -8.01 -7.43
C ILE A 217 8.60 -8.28 -5.92
N ASP A 218 9.53 -7.62 -5.21
CA ASP A 218 9.63 -7.76 -3.76
C ASP A 218 8.36 -7.25 -3.05
N LEU A 219 7.83 -6.10 -3.49
CA LEU A 219 6.54 -5.58 -3.02
C LEU A 219 5.39 -6.53 -3.32
N TYR A 220 5.36 -7.13 -4.52
CA TYR A 220 4.38 -8.15 -4.89
C TYR A 220 4.43 -9.36 -3.94
N LYS A 221 5.63 -9.93 -3.70
CA LYS A 221 5.81 -11.08 -2.79
C LYS A 221 5.34 -10.76 -1.37
N LYS A 222 5.62 -9.56 -0.87
CA LYS A 222 5.14 -9.09 0.45
C LYS A 222 3.62 -8.95 0.49
N LEU A 223 3.02 -8.42 -0.58
CA LEU A 223 1.56 -8.29 -0.68
C LEU A 223 0.89 -9.67 -0.73
N VAL A 224 1.39 -10.61 -1.53
CA VAL A 224 0.89 -11.99 -1.62
C VAL A 224 0.94 -12.70 -0.26
N LYS A 225 1.99 -12.47 0.53
CA LYS A 225 2.09 -13.04 1.88
C LYS A 225 0.96 -12.51 2.78
N ILE A 226 0.74 -11.20 2.75
CA ILE A 226 -0.35 -10.58 3.50
C ILE A 226 -1.70 -11.08 3.03
N THR A 227 -1.91 -11.25 1.72
CA THR A 227 -3.20 -11.73 1.24
C THR A 227 -3.45 -13.19 1.59
N LYS A 228 -2.41 -14.03 1.69
CA LYS A 228 -2.53 -15.44 2.10
C LYS A 228 -2.74 -15.67 3.60
N ASP A 229 -2.24 -14.77 4.46
CA ASP A 229 -2.34 -14.88 5.91
C ASP A 229 -3.74 -14.51 6.46
N PHE A 230 -4.71 -14.25 5.57
CA PHE A 230 -6.05 -13.74 5.86
C PHE A 230 -7.11 -14.67 5.28
#